data_AF-A0A7J8DLG6-F1
#
_entry.id   AF-A0A7J8DLG6-F1
#
_cell.length_a   1.000
_cell.length_b   1.000
_cell.length_c   1.000
_cell.angle_alpha   90.00
_cell.angle_beta   90.00
_cell.angle_gamma   90.00
#
_symmetry.space_group_name_H-M   'P 1'
#
loop_
_entity.id
_entity.type
_entity.pdbx_description
1 polymer ?
#
loop_
_entity_poly.entity_id
_entity_poly.type
_entity_poly.pdbx_seq_one_letter_code
_entity_poly.pdbx_strand_id
1 'polypeptide(L)'
;MVQKIDSDTFICHSITQSFAMGSISPRDFIDLVYFKRYEGNVNVISSKSVDFPAYPPSSNYIRGYNHTCGYICSPLQENPAHSKLVMFVQTEMRGKLSPSVIEATMPSNLISFILNAKDGIKTYKAPVGRGCHHNGHSSLLKKK
;
A
#
# COMPACT_ATOMS: atom_id res chain seq x y z
N MET A 1 -4.72 -4.67 9.23
CA MET A 1 -3.96 -5.19 10.39
C MET A 1 -4.56 -6.53 10.78
N VAL A 2 -3.73 -7.55 10.96
CA VAL A 2 -4.15 -8.91 11.35
C VAL A 2 -3.66 -9.32 12.74
N GLN A 3 -2.53 -8.76 13.19
CA GLN A 3 -2.06 -8.92 14.56
C GLN A 3 -1.38 -7.63 15.02
N LYS A 4 -1.63 -7.24 16.27
CA LYS A 4 -0.87 -6.18 16.96
C LYS A 4 0.18 -6.84 17.85
N ILE A 5 1.43 -6.43 17.75
CA ILE A 5 2.54 -6.95 18.57
C ILE A 5 2.71 -6.05 19.80
N ASP A 6 2.76 -4.74 19.60
CA ASP A 6 2.81 -3.72 20.66
C ASP A 6 2.09 -2.43 20.21
N SER A 7 2.28 -1.30 20.89
CA SER A 7 1.63 -0.03 20.57
C SER A 7 1.85 0.44 19.13
N ASP A 8 3.02 0.16 18.57
CA ASP A 8 3.55 0.75 17.35
C ASP A 8 3.95 -0.30 16.29
N THR A 9 3.94 -1.58 16.66
CA THR A 9 4.32 -2.70 15.80
C THR A 9 3.13 -3.61 15.50
N PHE A 10 2.92 -3.91 14.22
CA PHE A 10 1.76 -4.66 13.72
C PHE A 10 2.17 -5.63 12.62
N ILE A 11 1.40 -6.70 12.43
CA ILE A 11 1.41 -7.51 11.21
C ILE A 11 0.19 -7.13 10.38
N CYS A 12 0.39 -6.86 9.11
CA CYS A 12 -0.64 -6.48 8.16
C CYS A 12 -0.71 -7.48 7.01
N HIS A 13 -1.92 -7.97 6.74
CA HIS A 13 -2.23 -8.62 5.48
C HIS A 13 -2.85 -7.58 4.53
N SER A 14 -2.18 -7.36 3.41
CA SER A 14 -2.58 -6.39 2.39
C SER A 14 -2.75 -7.11 1.05
N ILE A 15 -3.84 -6.82 0.34
CA ILE A 15 -4.09 -7.37 -0.99
C ILE A 15 -4.07 -6.22 -1.99
N THR A 16 -3.22 -6.33 -3.01
CA THR A 16 -3.18 -5.34 -4.10
C THR A 16 -4.27 -5.62 -5.11
N GLN A 17 -4.73 -4.57 -5.79
CA GLN A 17 -5.52 -4.75 -7.00
C GLN A 17 -4.64 -5.26 -8.15
N SER A 18 -5.29 -5.74 -9.19
CA SER A 18 -4.62 -6.01 -10.47
C SER A 18 -4.15 -4.70 -11.09
N PHE A 19 -2.97 -4.67 -11.69
CA PHE A 19 -2.43 -3.48 -12.36
C PHE A 19 -1.74 -3.84 -13.68
N ALA A 20 -1.21 -2.83 -14.38
CA ALA A 20 -0.64 -2.99 -15.72
C ALA A 20 -1.63 -3.58 -16.74
N MET A 21 -2.86 -3.03 -16.76
CA MET A 21 -3.97 -3.51 -17.60
C MET A 21 -4.28 -5.00 -17.41
N GLY A 22 -4.10 -5.52 -16.20
CA GLY A 22 -4.38 -6.92 -15.87
C GLY A 22 -3.19 -7.86 -16.05
N SER A 23 -2.07 -7.39 -16.61
CA SER A 23 -0.85 -8.19 -16.78
C SER A 23 -0.24 -8.62 -15.45
N ILE A 24 -0.47 -7.84 -14.39
CA ILE A 24 -0.06 -8.16 -13.03
C ILE A 24 -1.32 -8.35 -12.19
N SER A 25 -1.71 -9.61 -11.98
CA SER A 25 -2.78 -10.03 -11.06
C SER A 25 -2.65 -9.50 -9.62
N PRO A 26 -3.69 -9.62 -8.77
CA PRO A 26 -3.59 -9.31 -7.35
C PRO A 26 -2.50 -10.11 -6.63
N ARG A 27 -1.78 -9.45 -5.69
CA ARG A 27 -0.82 -10.06 -4.78
C ARG A 27 -1.28 -9.87 -3.35
N ASP A 28 -1.01 -10.85 -2.48
CA ASP A 28 -1.07 -10.66 -1.04
C ASP A 28 0.33 -10.40 -0.47
N PHE A 29 0.37 -9.56 0.57
CA PHE A 29 1.57 -9.23 1.33
C PHE A 29 1.30 -9.41 2.81
N ILE A 30 2.24 -10.02 3.52
CA ILE A 30 2.22 -10.15 4.98
C ILE A 30 3.41 -9.37 5.51
N ASP A 31 3.16 -8.15 5.96
CA ASP A 31 4.21 -7.23 6.36
C ASP A 31 4.18 -7.00 7.87
N LEU A 32 5.33 -7.10 8.51
CA LEU A 32 5.60 -6.44 9.78
C LEU A 32 5.70 -4.95 9.49
N VAL A 33 4.91 -4.15 10.20
CA VAL A 33 4.82 -2.70 10.08
C VAL A 33 5.17 -2.09 11.43
N TYR A 34 6.11 -1.17 11.44
CA TYR A 34 6.53 -0.42 12.62
C TYR A 34 6.30 1.06 12.38
N PHE A 35 5.54 1.69 13.28
CA PHE A 35 5.31 3.11 13.29
C PHE A 35 6.25 3.80 14.28
N LYS A 36 6.84 4.93 13.89
CA LYS A 36 7.65 5.71 14.83
C LYS A 36 7.49 7.20 14.58
N ARG A 37 7.20 7.93 15.65
CA ARG A 37 7.26 9.40 15.70
C ARG A 37 8.66 9.82 16.12
N TYR A 38 9.29 10.66 15.34
CA TYR A 38 10.53 11.35 15.66
C TYR A 38 10.26 12.82 15.98
N GLU A 39 11.25 13.47 16.58
CA GLU A 39 11.23 14.93 16.80
C GLU A 39 11.03 15.69 15.47
N GLY A 40 10.55 16.93 15.57
CA GLY A 40 10.26 17.75 14.39
C GLY A 40 9.05 17.28 13.57
N ASN A 41 8.09 16.59 14.21
CA ASN A 41 6.87 16.08 13.58
C ASN A 41 7.09 15.09 12.43
N VAL A 42 8.22 14.37 12.45
CA VAL A 42 8.52 13.35 11.45
C VAL A 42 7.89 12.02 11.85
N ASN A 43 7.12 11.43 10.94
CA ASN A 43 6.52 10.11 11.07
C ASN A 43 7.19 9.16 10.11
N VAL A 44 7.59 8.00 10.62
CA VAL A 44 8.12 6.91 9.81
C VAL A 44 7.25 5.69 9.99
N ILE A 45 6.83 5.10 8.87
CA ILE A 45 6.23 3.78 8.81
C ILE A 45 7.24 2.90 8.10
N SER A 46 7.83 1.95 8.79
CA SER A 46 8.74 0.97 8.21
C SER A 46 8.01 -0.36 8.04
N SER A 47 8.22 -1.02 6.92
CA SER A 47 7.56 -2.29 6.62
C SER A 47 8.56 -3.29 6.06
N LYS A 48 8.34 -4.57 6.34
CA LYS A 48 9.07 -5.69 5.73
C LYS A 48 8.20 -6.94 5.75
N SER A 49 8.24 -7.71 4.68
CA SER A 49 7.52 -8.99 4.65
C SER A 49 8.09 -9.98 5.65
N VAL A 50 7.20 -10.70 6.33
CA VAL A 50 7.53 -11.72 7.33
C VAL A 50 6.72 -12.98 7.08
N ASP A 51 7.28 -14.12 7.48
CA ASP A 51 6.54 -15.37 7.51
C ASP A 51 5.64 -15.39 8.75
N PHE A 52 4.33 -15.52 8.54
CA PHE A 52 3.34 -15.55 9.60
C PHE A 52 2.44 -16.78 9.44
N PRO A 53 2.55 -17.80 10.32
CA PRO A 53 1.88 -19.09 10.13
C PRO A 53 0.36 -19.03 10.00
N ALA A 54 -0.30 -18.01 10.57
CA ALA A 54 -1.75 -17.85 10.44
C ALA A 54 -2.19 -17.40 9.04
N TYR A 55 -1.27 -16.93 8.19
CA TYR A 55 -1.51 -16.52 6.81
C TYR A 55 -0.50 -17.19 5.86
N PRO A 56 -0.59 -18.52 5.67
CA PRO A 56 0.24 -19.21 4.71
C PRO A 56 -0.08 -18.78 3.27
N PRO A 57 0.85 -18.93 2.32
CA PRO A 57 0.54 -18.73 0.91
C PRO A 57 -0.67 -19.57 0.46
N SER A 58 -1.51 -19.01 -0.41
CA SER A 58 -2.70 -19.70 -0.94
C SER A 58 -2.72 -19.65 -2.47
N SER A 59 -3.58 -20.43 -3.11
CA SER A 59 -3.76 -20.39 -4.57
C SER A 59 -4.52 -19.16 -5.07
N ASN A 60 -5.16 -18.40 -4.17
CA ASN A 60 -5.99 -17.24 -4.53
C ASN A 60 -5.15 -16.03 -4.94
N TYR A 61 -3.96 -15.89 -4.35
CA TYR A 61 -3.07 -14.75 -4.54
C TYR A 61 -1.62 -15.22 -4.65
N ILE A 62 -0.84 -14.53 -5.49
CA ILE A 62 0.60 -14.69 -5.48
C ILE A 62 1.13 -13.92 -4.27
N ARG A 63 1.83 -14.61 -3.36
CA ARG A 63 2.52 -13.95 -2.22
C ARG A 63 3.62 -13.06 -2.76
N GLY A 64 3.42 -11.76 -2.71
CA GLY A 64 4.46 -10.77 -2.93
C GLY A 64 5.41 -10.71 -1.72
N TYR A 65 6.57 -10.10 -1.93
CA TYR A 65 7.55 -9.92 -0.86
C TYR A 65 8.12 -8.51 -0.88
N ASN A 66 7.87 -7.76 0.18
CA ASN A 66 8.49 -6.50 0.46
C ASN A 66 9.80 -6.73 1.20
N HIS A 67 10.90 -6.31 0.59
CA HIS A 67 12.12 -6.01 1.35
C HIS A 67 11.86 -4.80 2.25
N THR A 68 12.87 -4.37 3.00
CA THR A 68 12.73 -3.19 3.86
C THR A 68 12.25 -1.99 3.04
N CYS A 69 11.06 -1.52 3.36
CA CYS A 69 10.36 -0.46 2.67
C CYS A 69 9.65 0.44 3.68
N GLY A 70 8.98 1.49 3.21
CA GLY A 70 8.23 2.35 4.11
C GLY A 70 7.92 3.73 3.58
N TYR A 71 7.41 4.55 4.50
CA TYR A 71 6.96 5.91 4.26
C TYR A 71 7.56 6.83 5.31
N ILE A 72 7.99 8.02 4.88
CA ILE A 72 8.38 9.12 5.75
C ILE A 72 7.44 10.27 5.45
N CYS A 73 6.73 10.73 6.48
CA CYS A 73 5.90 11.92 6.41
C CYS A 73 6.47 12.97 7.36
N SER A 74 6.98 14.06 6.80
CA SER A 74 7.56 15.17 7.54
C SER A 74 6.89 16.49 7.17
N PRO A 75 7.00 17.55 7.99
CA PRO A 75 6.65 18.89 7.55
C PRO A 75 7.44 19.27 6.29
N LEU A 76 6.81 20.00 5.37
CA LEU A 76 7.51 20.64 4.26
C LEU A 76 8.16 21.91 4.79
N GLN A 77 9.50 22.04 4.66
CA GLN A 77 10.25 23.13 5.31
C GLN A 77 9.82 24.50 4.80
N GLU A 78 9.52 24.62 3.52
CA GLU A 78 9.14 25.88 2.86
C GLU A 78 7.68 26.26 3.16
N ASN A 79 6.85 25.29 3.56
CA ASN A 79 5.44 25.50 3.88
C ASN A 79 4.93 24.47 4.91
N PRO A 80 5.00 24.79 6.21
CA PRO A 80 4.59 23.88 7.28
C PRO A 80 3.10 23.48 7.27
N ALA A 81 2.24 24.18 6.52
CA ALA A 81 0.85 23.76 6.31
C ALA A 81 0.73 22.53 5.39
N HIS A 82 1.83 22.11 4.76
CA HIS A 82 1.94 20.95 3.91
C HIS A 82 2.91 19.92 4.49
N SER A 83 2.78 18.68 4.05
CA SER A 83 3.67 17.58 4.43
C SER A 83 4.40 17.05 3.20
N LYS A 84 5.66 16.67 3.39
CA LYS A 84 6.44 15.91 2.44
C LYS A 84 6.24 14.42 2.73
N LEU A 85 5.72 13.69 1.76
CA LEU A 85 5.61 12.23 1.78
C LEU A 85 6.70 11.64 0.90
N VAL A 86 7.59 10.85 1.47
CA VAL A 86 8.61 10.07 0.76
C VAL A 86 8.31 8.60 0.95
N MET A 87 8.33 7.83 -0.14
CA MET A 87 8.07 6.40 -0.13
C MET A 87 9.30 5.66 -0.64
N PHE A 88 9.74 4.66 0.11
CA PHE A 88 10.78 3.71 -0.31
C PHE A 88 10.10 2.38 -0.54
N VAL A 89 10.22 1.82 -1.75
CA VAL A 89 9.60 0.55 -2.11
C VAL A 89 10.63 -0.35 -2.76
N GLN A 90 10.82 -1.52 -2.17
CA GLN A 90 11.63 -2.58 -2.73
C GLN A 90 10.81 -3.87 -2.66
N THR A 91 10.08 -4.15 -3.73
CA THR A 91 9.07 -5.21 -3.76
C THR A 91 9.39 -6.22 -4.84
N GLU A 92 9.35 -7.50 -4.48
CA GLU A 92 9.28 -8.61 -5.41
C GLU A 92 7.81 -8.99 -5.63
N MET A 93 7.33 -8.77 -6.86
CA MET A 93 5.96 -9.13 -7.23
C MET A 93 5.74 -10.64 -7.38
N ARG A 94 6.84 -11.39 -7.52
CA ARG A 94 6.91 -12.84 -7.72
C ARG A 94 5.97 -13.37 -8.84
N GLY A 95 6.00 -14.69 -9.04
CA GLY A 95 5.25 -15.36 -10.10
C GLY A 95 5.90 -15.25 -11.48
N LYS A 96 5.13 -15.59 -12.52
CA LYS A 96 5.59 -15.61 -13.92
C LYS A 96 5.53 -14.22 -14.54
N LEU A 97 6.38 -13.31 -14.07
CA LEU A 97 6.52 -11.95 -14.61
C LEU A 97 7.91 -11.75 -15.20
N SER A 98 8.01 -11.10 -16.36
CA SER A 98 9.30 -10.66 -16.88
C SER A 98 9.77 -9.40 -16.14
N PRO A 99 11.08 -9.21 -15.92
CA PRO A 99 11.63 -7.99 -15.34
C PRO A 99 11.17 -6.73 -16.08
N SER A 100 11.13 -6.77 -17.42
CA SER A 100 10.68 -5.66 -18.26
C SER A 100 9.24 -5.19 -17.97
N VAL A 101 8.32 -6.11 -17.69
CA VAL A 101 6.93 -5.76 -17.34
C VAL A 101 6.90 -5.10 -15.97
N ILE A 102 7.70 -5.57 -15.01
CA ILE A 102 7.78 -4.96 -13.68
C ILE A 102 8.36 -3.55 -13.79
N GLU A 103 9.50 -3.39 -14.46
CA GLU A 103 10.18 -2.10 -14.63
C GLU A 103 9.32 -1.06 -15.36
N ALA A 104 8.57 -1.49 -16.38
CA ALA A 104 7.68 -0.59 -17.12
C ALA A 104 6.46 -0.11 -16.31
N THR A 105 6.06 -0.84 -15.27
CA THR A 105 4.75 -0.64 -14.61
C THR A 105 4.85 -0.16 -13.18
N MET A 106 5.90 -0.54 -12.46
CA MET A 106 6.10 -0.18 -11.06
C MET A 106 6.17 1.33 -10.82
N PRO A 107 6.91 2.14 -11.62
CA PRO A 107 6.96 3.59 -11.40
C PRO A 107 5.56 4.23 -11.43
N SER A 108 4.74 3.89 -12.42
CA SER A 108 3.36 4.39 -12.55
C SER A 108 2.48 3.95 -11.38
N ASN A 109 2.66 2.72 -10.90
CA ASN A 109 1.95 2.20 -9.73
C ASN A 109 2.30 3.00 -8.46
N LEU A 110 3.58 3.30 -8.24
CA LEU A 110 4.04 4.10 -7.10
C LEU A 110 3.52 5.55 -7.14
N ILE A 111 3.48 6.15 -8.32
CA ILE A 111 2.87 7.47 -8.50
C ILE A 111 1.38 7.42 -8.16
N SER A 112 0.66 6.39 -8.63
CA SER A 112 -0.75 6.19 -8.29
C SER A 112 -0.96 6.05 -6.78
N PHE A 113 -0.10 5.34 -6.06
CA PHE A 113 -0.17 5.28 -4.59
C PHE A 113 -0.08 6.65 -3.92
N ILE A 114 0.85 7.52 -4.35
CA ILE A 114 0.98 8.87 -3.80
C ILE A 114 -0.25 9.72 -4.14
N LEU A 115 -0.79 9.59 -5.35
CA LEU A 115 -2.02 10.30 -5.75
C LEU A 115 -3.23 9.84 -4.91
N ASN A 116 -3.37 8.54 -4.69
CA ASN A 116 -4.41 7.97 -3.84
C ASN A 116 -4.29 8.46 -2.39
N ALA A 117 -3.07 8.56 -1.86
CA ALA A 117 -2.84 9.14 -0.53
C ALA A 117 -3.26 10.61 -0.47
N LYS A 118 -2.90 11.40 -1.48
CA LYS A 118 -3.30 12.81 -1.60
C LYS A 118 -4.82 12.97 -1.63
N ASP A 119 -5.52 12.14 -2.41
CA ASP A 119 -6.97 12.23 -2.54
C ASP A 119 -7.68 11.71 -1.27
N GLY A 120 -7.18 10.64 -0.66
CA GLY A 120 -7.67 10.15 0.63
C GLY A 120 -7.58 11.20 1.74
N ILE A 121 -6.49 11.98 1.79
CA ILE A 121 -6.33 13.08 2.75
C ILE A 121 -7.38 14.18 2.51
N LYS A 122 -7.69 14.52 1.25
CA LYS A 122 -8.73 15.52 0.93
C LYS A 122 -10.11 15.04 1.37
N THR A 123 -10.43 13.77 1.11
CA THR A 123 -11.71 13.18 1.54
C THR A 123 -11.82 13.14 3.06
N TYR A 124 -10.74 12.81 3.78
CA TYR A 124 -10.73 12.85 5.24
C TYR A 124 -10.96 14.26 5.81
N LYS A 125 -10.46 15.30 5.14
CA LYS A 125 -10.66 16.70 5.53
C LYS A 125 -12.04 17.25 5.12
N ALA A 126 -12.79 16.57 4.26
CA ALA A 126 -14.11 17.03 3.86
C ALA A 126 -15.09 16.90 5.04
N PRO A 127 -15.98 17.90 5.27
CA PRO A 127 -17.06 17.75 6.23
C PRO A 127 -17.90 16.52 5.87
N VAL A 128 -18.35 15.76 6.87
CA VAL A 128 -19.04 14.45 6.78
C VAL A 128 -20.35 14.44 5.95
N GLY A 129 -20.69 15.53 5.24
CA GLY A 129 -21.98 15.75 4.57
C GLY A 129 -22.03 15.66 3.05
N ARG A 130 -20.97 15.27 2.32
CA ARG A 130 -21.06 15.06 0.85
C ARG A 130 -20.62 13.65 0.49
N GLY A 131 -21.61 12.79 0.21
CA GLY A 131 -21.41 11.39 -0.12
C GLY A 131 -20.40 11.19 -1.25
N CYS A 132 -19.31 10.50 -0.94
CA CYS A 132 -18.42 9.97 -1.96
C CYS A 132 -19.06 8.70 -2.54
N HIS A 133 -19.60 8.80 -3.75
CA HIS A 133 -19.98 7.64 -4.54
C HIS A 133 -18.75 6.73 -4.73
N HIS A 134 -18.81 5.52 -4.16
CA HIS A 134 -17.97 4.41 -4.61
C HIS A 134 -18.43 4.02 -6.01
N ASN A 135 -17.68 4.39 -7.05
CA ASN A 135 -17.77 3.69 -8.33
C ASN A 135 -17.06 2.32 -8.19
N GLY A 136 -17.70 1.41 -7.48
CA GLY A 136 -17.46 -0.02 -7.64
C GLY A 136 -18.08 -0.43 -8.97
N HIS A 137 -17.26 -0.69 -9.98
CA HIS A 137 -17.70 -1.46 -11.13
C HIS A 137 -18.01 -2.89 -10.66
N SER A 138 -19.25 -3.13 -10.25
CA SER A 138 -19.79 -4.47 -10.06
C SER A 138 -19.99 -5.10 -11.43
N SER A 139 -19.07 -5.96 -11.87
CA SER A 139 -19.35 -6.89 -12.95
C SER A 139 -20.33 -7.94 -12.42
N LEU A 140 -21.62 -7.74 -12.71
CA LEU A 140 -22.67 -8.74 -12.56
C LEU A 140 -22.30 -9.98 -13.36
N LEU A 141 -21.96 -11.07 -12.65
CA LEU A 141 -22.02 -12.42 -13.19
C LEU A 141 -23.48 -12.71 -13.60
N LYS A 142 -23.77 -12.68 -14.90
CA LYS A 142 -24.98 -13.32 -15.42
C LYS A 142 -24.71 -14.82 -15.52
N LYS A 143 -25.33 -15.58 -14.61
CA LYS A 143 -25.63 -17.00 -14.81
C LYS A 143 -26.51 -17.15 -16.06
N LYS A 144 -26.07 -17.97 -17.01
CA LYS A 144 -26.87 -19.00 -17.68
C LYS A 144 -25.92 -20.00 -18.31
#